data_AF-A0A953Q1S0-F1
#
_entry.id   AF-A0A953Q1S0-F1
#
_cell.length_a   1.000
_cell.length_b   1.000
_cell.length_c   1.000
_cell.angle_alpha   90.00
_cell.angle_beta   90.00
_cell.angle_gamma   90.00
#
_symmetry.space_group_name_H-M   'P 1'
#
loop_
_entity.id
_entity.type
_entity.pdbx_description
1 polymer ?
#
loop_
_entity_poly.entity_id
_entity_poly.type
_entity_poly.pdbx_seq_one_letter_code
_entity_poly.pdbx_strand_id
1 'polypeptide(L)'
;MRIICGLSLLFFASSGGIRLGAQTQPPNLDDYLRKAADCEKRQDYSGAEKIYQDAARNYPNQPEILKRLGIIYQTELKFQESIDTFDQVLKSAPQYPEVNFYEGMSYFGLNQYEKAIESFNKELAANPKYRRAYYYEAQAYRSLNRNADALRQYELLLQQDPKDKKALYQLIRFLKSATLQAIDQLADLDQNSVYMLVLRAESHTEEEKYPEAIAEYKQVLAKDPNFTGVHFALGELYYNKVDYANAEKELRLALQEDPNHPKANYYLADILIKAAKIKEAMPRLEIVVASNPTYMKGYFLLAKCYADEGRLEDAVKLFEKAAQVDPNDKNVHYQLAQMYQKLKQPAKAKEELQIFQKLYAQEREKKAKRLEGFHKLTEGMTDEKQSASPKQ
;
A
#
# COMPACT_ATOMS: atom_id res chain seq x y z
N MET A 1 16.67 -56.24 -83.36
CA MET A 1 17.42 -56.59 -84.59
C MET A 1 17.83 -55.29 -85.27
N ARG A 2 19.15 -54.96 -85.24
CA ARG A 2 19.88 -54.00 -86.12
C ARG A 2 19.44 -52.51 -86.07
N ILE A 3 20.26 -51.46 -86.11
CA ILE A 3 21.68 -51.20 -86.45
C ILE A 3 22.08 -49.83 -85.84
N ILE A 4 23.38 -49.67 -85.59
CA ILE A 4 24.13 -48.48 -85.17
C ILE A 4 24.46 -47.58 -86.38
N CYS A 5 24.45 -46.24 -86.22
CA CYS A 5 25.36 -45.25 -86.85
C CYS A 5 24.86 -43.84 -86.44
N GLY A 6 25.61 -42.91 -85.86
CA GLY A 6 27.03 -42.61 -86.02
C GLY A 6 27.18 -41.38 -86.92
N LEU A 7 27.03 -40.17 -86.36
CA LEU A 7 27.53 -38.96 -87.01
C LEU A 7 28.07 -37.98 -85.96
N SER A 8 29.40 -37.87 -85.98
CA SER A 8 30.21 -36.93 -85.22
C SER A 8 30.25 -35.59 -85.96
N LEU A 9 29.97 -34.48 -85.29
CA LEU A 9 30.42 -33.14 -85.69
C LEU A 9 30.76 -32.34 -84.43
N LEU A 10 32.02 -31.90 -84.38
CA LEU A 10 32.67 -31.18 -83.30
C LEU A 10 32.35 -29.67 -83.36
N PHE A 11 32.15 -29.11 -82.16
CA PHE A 11 32.41 -27.73 -81.69
C PHE A 11 31.86 -26.52 -82.46
N PHE A 12 31.00 -25.74 -81.78
CA PHE A 12 31.38 -24.41 -81.30
C PHE A 12 30.61 -24.05 -80.02
N ALA A 13 31.32 -23.39 -79.11
CA ALA A 13 30.94 -23.10 -77.74
C ALA A 13 29.72 -22.16 -77.62
N SER A 14 28.84 -22.44 -76.66
CA SER A 14 28.26 -21.38 -75.84
C SER A 14 28.18 -21.87 -74.40
N SER A 15 28.77 -21.07 -73.53
CA SER A 15 28.96 -21.29 -72.10
C SER A 15 27.63 -21.32 -71.36
N GLY A 16 27.01 -22.49 -71.27
CA GLY A 16 25.96 -22.79 -70.30
C GLY A 16 26.56 -23.02 -68.92
N GLY A 17 26.98 -21.95 -68.26
CA GLY A 17 27.35 -21.99 -66.85
C GLY A 17 26.14 -22.40 -66.02
N ILE A 18 26.11 -23.66 -65.57
CA ILE A 18 25.22 -24.14 -64.52
C ILE A 18 25.49 -23.25 -63.30
N ARG A 19 24.59 -22.31 -63.00
CA ARG A 19 24.57 -21.63 -61.71
C ARG A 19 24.23 -22.69 -60.67
N LEU A 20 25.26 -23.25 -60.03
CA LEU A 20 25.13 -23.80 -58.69
C LEU A 20 24.46 -22.72 -57.84
N GLY A 21 23.19 -22.94 -57.49
CA GLY A 21 22.49 -22.10 -56.54
C GLY A 21 23.32 -22.02 -55.28
N ALA A 22 23.80 -20.82 -54.95
CA ALA A 22 24.46 -20.56 -53.70
C ALA A 22 23.49 -20.99 -52.59
N GLN A 23 23.79 -22.08 -51.90
CA GLN A 23 23.21 -22.36 -50.60
C GLN A 23 23.78 -21.29 -49.67
N THR A 24 23.13 -20.14 -49.62
CA THR A 24 23.39 -19.12 -48.60
C THR A 24 23.06 -19.77 -47.27
N GLN A 25 24.06 -20.01 -46.43
CA GLN A 25 23.83 -20.46 -45.07
C GLN A 25 22.82 -19.50 -44.41
N PRO A 26 21.84 -20.02 -43.64
CA PRO A 26 20.89 -19.16 -42.96
C PRO A 26 21.66 -18.14 -42.11
N PRO A 27 21.25 -16.85 -42.12
CA PRO A 27 21.95 -15.81 -41.36
C PRO A 27 22.04 -16.22 -39.89
N ASN A 28 23.20 -16.02 -39.27
CA ASN A 28 23.45 -16.44 -37.89
C ASN A 28 22.33 -15.96 -36.95
N LEU A 29 21.82 -16.85 -36.11
CA LEU A 29 20.82 -16.57 -35.07
C LEU A 29 21.20 -15.35 -34.22
N ASP A 30 22.47 -15.22 -33.83
CA ASP A 30 22.95 -14.08 -33.04
C ASP A 30 22.82 -12.75 -33.79
N ASP A 31 22.93 -12.77 -35.12
CA ASP A 31 22.76 -11.57 -35.95
C ASP A 31 21.30 -11.11 -35.98
N TYR A 32 20.34 -12.06 -36.07
CA TYR A 32 18.91 -11.75 -35.93
C TYR A 32 18.62 -11.13 -34.56
N LEU A 33 19.08 -11.75 -33.48
CA LEU A 33 18.85 -11.27 -32.12
C LEU A 33 19.45 -9.86 -31.92
N ARG A 34 20.66 -9.62 -32.41
CA ARG A 34 21.31 -8.30 -32.33
C ARG A 34 20.54 -7.23 -33.10
N LYS A 35 20.15 -7.51 -34.35
CA LYS A 35 19.41 -6.55 -35.19
C LYS A 35 18.04 -6.24 -34.59
N ALA A 36 17.33 -7.24 -34.08
CA ALA A 36 16.04 -7.03 -33.44
C ALA A 36 16.18 -6.23 -32.15
N ALA A 37 17.19 -6.53 -31.32
CA ALA A 37 17.49 -5.76 -30.11
C ALA A 37 17.84 -4.28 -30.41
N ASP A 38 18.53 -4.01 -31.52
CA ASP A 38 18.80 -2.64 -31.97
C ASP A 38 17.52 -1.90 -32.37
N CYS A 39 16.56 -2.58 -32.99
CA CYS A 39 15.22 -2.03 -33.26
C CYS A 39 14.44 -1.76 -31.96
N GLU A 40 14.41 -2.72 -31.03
CA GLU A 40 13.77 -2.57 -29.71
C GLU A 40 14.34 -1.38 -28.92
N LYS A 41 15.66 -1.20 -28.93
CA LYS A 41 16.34 -0.07 -28.27
C LYS A 41 15.91 1.28 -28.85
N ARG A 42 15.59 1.32 -30.15
CA ARG A 42 15.05 2.49 -30.84
C ARG A 42 13.52 2.61 -30.74
N GLN A 43 12.88 1.69 -30.01
CA GLN A 43 11.42 1.55 -29.91
C GLN A 43 10.73 1.29 -31.26
N ASP A 44 11.48 0.79 -32.25
CA ASP A 44 10.94 0.34 -33.54
C ASP A 44 10.46 -1.12 -33.43
N TYR A 45 9.32 -1.31 -32.77
CA TYR A 45 8.74 -2.63 -32.54
C TYR A 45 8.30 -3.31 -33.85
N SER A 46 7.85 -2.54 -34.84
CA SER A 46 7.47 -3.06 -36.15
C SER A 46 8.67 -3.59 -36.95
N GLY A 47 9.84 -2.94 -36.81
CA GLY A 47 11.09 -3.42 -37.37
C GLY A 47 11.58 -4.69 -36.67
N ALA A 48 11.52 -4.70 -35.33
CA ALA A 48 11.85 -5.88 -34.53
C ALA A 48 10.96 -7.09 -34.87
N GLU A 49 9.64 -6.87 -35.01
CA GLU A 49 8.66 -7.88 -35.44
C GLU A 49 9.10 -8.55 -36.74
N LYS A 50 9.36 -7.77 -37.79
CA LYS A 50 9.78 -8.29 -39.10
C LYS A 50 11.05 -9.14 -39.00
N ILE A 51 12.02 -8.70 -38.21
CA ILE A 51 13.29 -9.41 -38.00
C ILE A 51 13.03 -10.72 -37.26
N TYR A 52 12.23 -10.73 -36.19
CA TYR A 52 11.89 -11.93 -35.45
C TYR A 52 11.03 -12.91 -36.26
N GLN A 53 10.12 -12.44 -37.12
CA GLN A 53 9.36 -13.27 -38.04
C GLN A 53 10.25 -13.92 -39.10
N ASP A 54 11.27 -13.23 -39.59
CA ASP A 54 12.27 -13.80 -40.50
C ASP A 54 13.16 -14.81 -39.78
N ALA A 55 13.59 -14.50 -38.55
CA ALA A 55 14.33 -15.41 -37.69
C ALA A 55 13.53 -16.71 -37.40
N ALA A 56 12.24 -16.59 -37.09
CA ALA A 56 11.35 -17.73 -36.84
C ALA A 56 11.11 -18.60 -38.09
N ARG A 57 11.17 -18.01 -39.29
CA ARG A 57 11.11 -18.76 -40.57
C ARG A 57 12.38 -19.56 -40.83
N ASN A 58 13.55 -19.01 -40.51
CA ASN A 58 14.85 -19.67 -40.71
C ASN A 58 15.20 -20.67 -39.58
N TYR A 59 14.70 -20.43 -38.38
CA TYR A 59 14.90 -21.25 -37.18
C TYR A 59 13.56 -21.63 -36.55
N PRO A 60 12.76 -22.49 -37.21
CA PRO A 60 11.45 -22.88 -36.70
C PRO A 60 11.58 -23.57 -35.34
N ASN A 61 10.63 -23.27 -34.44
CA ASN A 61 10.57 -23.80 -33.07
C ASN A 61 11.74 -23.42 -32.16
N GLN A 62 12.52 -22.38 -32.48
CA GLN A 62 13.55 -21.87 -31.56
C GLN A 62 12.88 -21.07 -30.42
N PRO A 63 12.91 -21.56 -29.15
CA PRO A 63 12.11 -20.98 -28.07
C PRO A 63 12.43 -19.52 -27.75
N GLU A 64 13.71 -19.13 -27.82
CA GLU A 64 14.14 -17.75 -27.50
C GLU A 64 13.62 -16.74 -28.55
N ILE A 65 13.63 -17.10 -29.84
CA ILE A 65 13.09 -16.24 -30.91
C ILE A 65 11.59 -16.08 -30.72
N LEU A 66 10.87 -17.19 -30.53
CA LEU A 66 9.42 -17.18 -30.39
C LEU A 66 8.99 -16.45 -29.11
N LYS A 67 9.71 -16.62 -27.98
CA LYS A 67 9.46 -15.83 -26.76
C LYS A 67 9.59 -14.33 -27.05
N ARG A 68 10.66 -13.90 -27.73
CA ARG A 68 10.87 -12.48 -28.06
C ARG A 68 9.82 -11.96 -29.04
N LEU A 69 9.50 -12.71 -30.08
CA LEU A 69 8.43 -12.37 -31.03
C LEU A 69 7.08 -12.21 -30.31
N GLY A 70 6.75 -13.14 -29.41
CA GLY A 70 5.53 -13.07 -28.61
C GLY A 70 5.47 -11.82 -27.73
N ILE A 71 6.58 -11.39 -27.13
CA ILE A 71 6.68 -10.15 -26.34
C ILE A 71 6.52 -8.90 -27.23
N ILE A 72 7.08 -8.91 -28.46
CA ILE A 72 6.86 -7.83 -29.42
C ILE A 72 5.39 -7.72 -29.78
N TYR A 73 4.72 -8.85 -30.06
CA TYR A 73 3.28 -8.86 -30.30
C TYR A 73 2.49 -8.28 -29.12
N GLN A 74 2.85 -8.56 -27.87
CA GLN A 74 2.21 -7.90 -26.71
C GLN A 74 2.41 -6.38 -26.70
N THR A 75 3.62 -5.93 -27.02
CA THR A 75 3.97 -4.50 -27.03
C THR A 75 3.17 -3.75 -28.10
N GLU A 76 2.86 -4.42 -29.21
CA GLU A 76 2.01 -3.91 -30.28
C GLU A 76 0.51 -4.20 -30.07
N LEU A 77 0.11 -4.74 -28.91
CA LEU A 77 -1.27 -5.13 -28.56
C LEU A 77 -1.89 -6.22 -29.46
N LYS A 78 -1.05 -6.97 -30.19
CA LYS A 78 -1.40 -8.16 -30.99
C LYS A 78 -1.49 -9.40 -30.09
N PHE A 79 -2.43 -9.37 -29.15
CA PHE A 79 -2.48 -10.34 -28.06
C PHE A 79 -2.76 -11.77 -28.52
N GLN A 80 -3.55 -11.96 -29.57
CA GLN A 80 -3.84 -13.31 -30.07
C GLN A 80 -2.61 -13.93 -30.74
N GLU A 81 -1.91 -13.18 -31.59
CA GLU A 81 -0.67 -13.61 -32.23
C GLU A 81 0.42 -13.90 -31.18
N SER A 82 0.43 -13.13 -30.09
CA SER A 82 1.29 -13.38 -28.94
C SER A 82 1.01 -14.74 -28.28
N ILE A 83 -0.27 -15.04 -28.00
CA ILE A 83 -0.70 -16.33 -27.43
C ILE A 83 -0.29 -17.47 -28.36
N ASP A 84 -0.64 -17.39 -29.64
CA ASP A 84 -0.33 -18.43 -30.63
C ASP A 84 1.19 -18.69 -30.75
N THR A 85 2.00 -17.64 -30.53
CA THR A 85 3.46 -17.74 -30.53
C THR A 85 4.00 -18.38 -29.25
N PHE A 86 3.44 -18.05 -28.09
CA PHE A 86 3.81 -18.67 -26.82
C PHE A 86 3.37 -20.13 -26.75
N ASP A 87 2.21 -20.49 -27.30
CA ASP A 87 1.74 -21.87 -27.43
C ASP A 87 2.74 -22.75 -28.20
N GLN A 88 3.36 -22.21 -29.26
CA GLN A 88 4.41 -22.91 -30.00
C GLN A 88 5.63 -23.19 -29.13
N VAL A 89 6.03 -22.25 -28.27
CA VAL A 89 7.11 -22.45 -27.31
C VAL A 89 6.73 -23.54 -26.30
N LEU A 90 5.57 -23.41 -25.66
CA LEU A 90 5.12 -24.32 -24.61
C LEU A 90 4.85 -25.73 -25.10
N LYS A 91 4.48 -25.91 -26.38
CA LYS A 91 4.31 -27.24 -27.00
C LYS A 91 5.61 -28.04 -27.03
N SER A 92 6.76 -27.38 -27.20
CA SER A 92 8.08 -28.01 -27.26
C SER A 92 8.81 -27.98 -25.92
N ALA A 93 8.59 -26.93 -25.12
CA ALA A 93 9.19 -26.72 -23.82
C ALA A 93 8.13 -26.19 -22.82
N PRO A 94 7.34 -27.08 -22.17
CA PRO A 94 6.22 -26.69 -21.31
C PRO A 94 6.58 -25.82 -20.09
N GLN A 95 7.85 -25.84 -19.67
CA GLN A 95 8.37 -25.06 -18.55
C GLN A 95 9.41 -24.02 -19.00
N TYR A 96 9.32 -23.54 -20.25
CA TYR A 96 10.26 -22.54 -20.74
C TYR A 96 10.14 -21.25 -19.91
N PRO A 97 11.27 -20.66 -19.44
CA PRO A 97 11.23 -19.60 -18.45
C PRO A 97 10.39 -18.38 -18.85
N GLU A 98 9.47 -17.98 -17.96
CA GLU A 98 8.59 -16.81 -18.04
C GLU A 98 7.53 -16.85 -19.15
N VAL A 99 7.48 -17.87 -20.00
CA VAL A 99 6.54 -17.89 -21.12
C VAL A 99 5.10 -18.03 -20.64
N ASN A 100 4.85 -18.85 -19.61
CA ASN A 100 3.52 -18.93 -19.00
C ASN A 100 3.09 -17.58 -18.40
N PHE A 101 4.02 -16.81 -17.83
CA PHE A 101 3.73 -15.44 -17.40
C PHE A 101 3.34 -14.52 -18.57
N TYR A 102 4.12 -14.51 -19.65
CA TYR A 102 3.81 -13.65 -20.79
C TYR A 102 2.53 -14.09 -21.49
N GLU A 103 2.26 -15.38 -21.63
CA GLU A 103 0.98 -15.90 -22.12
C GLU A 103 -0.20 -15.39 -21.26
N GLY A 104 -0.07 -15.49 -19.93
CA GLY A 104 -1.07 -14.97 -19.00
C GLY A 104 -1.29 -13.46 -19.14
N MET A 105 -0.24 -12.69 -19.40
CA MET A 105 -0.33 -11.26 -19.70
C MET A 105 -1.09 -10.98 -21.02
N SER A 106 -0.95 -11.82 -22.04
CA SER A 106 -1.70 -11.70 -23.30
C SER A 106 -3.19 -12.01 -23.10
N TYR A 107 -3.51 -13.07 -22.35
CA TYR A 107 -4.90 -13.34 -21.96
C TYR A 107 -5.50 -12.21 -21.13
N PHE A 108 -4.72 -11.63 -20.22
CA PHE A 108 -5.13 -10.45 -19.44
C PHE A 108 -5.45 -9.25 -20.35
N GLY A 109 -4.62 -8.99 -21.37
CA GLY A 109 -4.85 -7.93 -22.36
C GLY A 109 -6.13 -8.12 -23.19
N LEU A 110 -6.58 -9.37 -23.36
CA LEU A 110 -7.86 -9.73 -23.99
C LEU A 110 -9.04 -9.79 -23.00
N ASN A 111 -8.85 -9.41 -21.73
CA ASN A 111 -9.82 -9.55 -20.65
C ASN A 111 -10.28 -11.01 -20.41
N GLN A 112 -9.49 -12.01 -20.82
CA GLN A 112 -9.73 -13.43 -20.55
C GLN A 112 -9.09 -13.79 -19.22
N TYR A 113 -9.62 -13.24 -18.12
CA TYR A 113 -8.97 -13.27 -16.81
C TYR A 113 -8.82 -14.69 -16.23
N GLU A 114 -9.76 -15.59 -16.46
CA GLU A 114 -9.66 -16.99 -16.03
C GLU A 114 -8.47 -17.70 -16.68
N LYS A 115 -8.28 -17.53 -18.00
CA LYS A 115 -7.12 -18.11 -18.70
C LYS A 115 -5.82 -17.46 -18.27
N ALA A 116 -5.83 -16.15 -18.02
CA ALA A 116 -4.68 -15.45 -17.48
C ALA A 116 -4.25 -16.05 -16.13
N ILE A 117 -5.22 -16.31 -15.24
CA ILE A 117 -5.01 -16.97 -13.95
C ILE A 117 -4.44 -18.38 -14.14
N GLU A 118 -4.96 -19.18 -15.07
CA GLU A 118 -4.41 -20.51 -15.37
C GLU A 118 -2.93 -20.45 -15.79
N SER A 119 -2.58 -19.54 -16.71
CA SER A 119 -1.19 -19.37 -17.15
C SER A 119 -0.28 -18.83 -16.03
N PHE A 120 -0.75 -17.88 -15.20
CA PHE A 120 0.01 -17.44 -14.02
C PHE A 120 0.23 -18.57 -13.01
N ASN A 121 -0.77 -19.43 -12.78
CA ASN A 121 -0.63 -20.59 -11.92
C ASN A 121 0.40 -21.61 -12.46
N LYS A 122 0.44 -21.83 -13.77
CA LYS A 122 1.50 -22.65 -14.41
C LYS A 122 2.89 -22.04 -14.18
N GLU A 123 3.04 -20.72 -14.32
CA GLU A 123 4.31 -20.03 -14.01
C GLU A 123 4.70 -20.22 -12.54
N LEU A 124 3.75 -20.04 -11.61
CA LEU A 124 4.00 -20.15 -10.18
C LEU A 124 4.30 -21.60 -9.74
N ALA A 125 3.74 -22.59 -10.44
CA ALA A 125 4.10 -24.00 -10.22
C ALA A 125 5.56 -24.29 -10.59
N ALA A 126 6.08 -23.67 -11.66
CA ALA A 126 7.47 -23.82 -12.08
C ALA A 126 8.43 -22.91 -11.29
N ASN A 127 7.98 -21.70 -10.93
CA ASN A 127 8.76 -20.69 -10.21
C ASN A 127 7.91 -20.03 -9.10
N PRO A 128 7.83 -20.64 -7.91
CA PRO A 128 7.03 -20.12 -6.80
C PRO A 128 7.45 -18.75 -6.27
N LYS A 129 8.63 -18.24 -6.65
CA LYS A 129 9.15 -16.93 -6.26
C LYS A 129 8.96 -15.87 -7.34
N TYR A 130 8.21 -16.16 -8.41
CA TYR A 130 7.96 -15.21 -9.49
C TYR A 130 6.96 -14.13 -9.08
N ARG A 131 7.46 -13.11 -8.38
CA ARG A 131 6.68 -12.00 -7.79
C ARG A 131 5.69 -11.33 -8.75
N ARG A 132 6.06 -11.17 -10.02
CA ARG A 132 5.18 -10.55 -11.03
C ARG A 132 3.90 -11.35 -11.27
N ALA A 133 3.97 -12.68 -11.25
CA ALA A 133 2.79 -13.52 -11.45
C ALA A 133 1.77 -13.32 -10.31
N TYR A 134 2.19 -13.33 -9.04
CA TYR A 134 1.29 -13.01 -7.92
C TYR A 134 0.59 -11.66 -8.08
N TYR A 135 1.33 -10.62 -8.47
CA TYR A 135 0.74 -9.29 -8.69
C TYR A 135 -0.30 -9.31 -9.81
N TYR A 136 0.00 -9.87 -10.97
CA TYR A 136 -0.94 -9.87 -12.10
C TYR A 136 -2.10 -10.85 -11.91
N GLU A 137 -1.90 -11.95 -11.19
CA GLU A 137 -2.97 -12.84 -10.78
C GLU A 137 -3.94 -12.13 -9.81
N ALA A 138 -3.42 -11.33 -8.85
CA ALA A 138 -4.25 -10.48 -7.99
C ALA A 138 -5.11 -9.50 -8.80
N GLN A 139 -4.53 -8.90 -9.84
CA GLN A 139 -5.24 -7.99 -10.74
C GLN A 139 -6.31 -8.72 -11.56
N ALA A 140 -6.05 -9.96 -11.98
CA ALA A 140 -7.01 -10.78 -12.70
C ALA A 140 -8.20 -11.16 -11.78
N TYR A 141 -7.92 -11.63 -10.56
CA TYR A 141 -8.97 -11.89 -9.56
C TYR A 141 -9.81 -10.65 -9.25
N ARG A 142 -9.18 -9.48 -9.09
CA ARG A 142 -9.88 -8.22 -8.90
C ARG A 142 -10.82 -7.90 -10.05
N SER A 143 -10.38 -8.12 -11.29
CA SER A 143 -11.20 -7.85 -12.49
C SER A 143 -12.42 -8.78 -12.58
N LEU A 144 -12.37 -9.93 -11.92
CA LEU A 144 -13.47 -10.87 -11.74
C LEU A 144 -14.31 -10.62 -10.48
N ASN A 145 -14.08 -9.52 -9.75
CA ASN A 145 -14.67 -9.24 -8.43
C ASN A 145 -14.37 -10.32 -7.36
N ARG A 146 -13.34 -11.15 -7.56
CA ARG A 146 -12.89 -12.16 -6.61
C ARG A 146 -11.91 -11.55 -5.60
N ASN A 147 -12.41 -10.60 -4.80
CA ASN A 147 -11.59 -9.77 -3.92
C ASN A 147 -10.82 -10.57 -2.85
N ALA A 148 -11.40 -11.66 -2.34
CA ALA A 148 -10.71 -12.53 -1.38
C ALA A 148 -9.48 -13.23 -1.99
N ASP A 149 -9.61 -13.70 -3.24
CA ASP A 149 -8.50 -14.32 -3.96
C ASP A 149 -7.41 -13.29 -4.29
N ALA A 150 -7.81 -12.08 -4.71
CA ALA A 150 -6.88 -10.97 -4.96
C ALA A 150 -6.09 -10.60 -3.70
N LEU A 151 -6.76 -10.49 -2.55
CA LEU A 151 -6.11 -10.22 -1.26
C LEU A 151 -5.06 -11.28 -0.92
N ARG A 152 -5.41 -12.56 -1.08
CA ARG A 152 -4.50 -13.67 -0.84
C ARG A 152 -3.22 -13.58 -1.68
N GLN A 153 -3.34 -13.19 -2.95
CA GLN A 153 -2.15 -13.04 -3.82
C GLN A 153 -1.24 -11.88 -3.37
N TYR A 154 -1.81 -10.76 -2.90
CA TYR A 154 -1.02 -9.68 -2.30
C TYR A 154 -0.34 -10.12 -0.99
N GLU A 155 -1.02 -10.90 -0.15
CA GLU A 155 -0.45 -11.44 1.08
C GLU A 155 0.73 -12.38 0.77
N LEU A 156 0.60 -13.28 -0.21
CA LEU A 156 1.68 -14.15 -0.65
C LEU A 156 2.89 -13.35 -1.19
N LEU A 157 2.65 -12.26 -1.91
CA LEU A 157 3.70 -11.35 -2.39
C LEU A 157 4.48 -10.69 -1.24
N LEU A 158 3.76 -10.27 -0.18
CA LEU A 158 4.34 -9.64 1.01
C LEU A 158 4.99 -10.65 1.96
N GLN A 159 4.55 -11.91 1.98
CA GLN A 159 5.27 -12.97 2.72
C GLN A 159 6.69 -13.17 2.18
N GLN A 160 6.88 -13.03 0.87
CA GLN A 160 8.20 -13.16 0.25
C GLN A 160 9.12 -11.96 0.53
N ASP A 161 8.56 -10.75 0.61
CA ASP A 161 9.28 -9.56 1.05
C ASP A 161 8.34 -8.63 1.84
N PRO A 162 8.35 -8.71 3.18
CA PRO A 162 7.50 -7.89 4.04
C PRO A 162 7.80 -6.39 3.97
N LYS A 163 8.95 -6.01 3.39
CA LYS A 163 9.39 -4.61 3.26
C LYS A 163 9.22 -4.05 1.85
N ASP A 164 8.57 -4.79 0.95
CA ASP A 164 8.27 -4.31 -0.40
C ASP A 164 7.23 -3.19 -0.36
N LYS A 165 7.73 -1.95 -0.38
CA LYS A 165 6.92 -0.73 -0.37
C LYS A 165 5.97 -0.65 -1.57
N LYS A 166 6.34 -1.19 -2.72
CA LYS A 166 5.48 -1.18 -3.92
C LYS A 166 4.32 -2.14 -3.72
N ALA A 167 4.59 -3.36 -3.25
CA ALA A 167 3.55 -4.34 -2.96
C ALA A 167 2.58 -3.82 -1.87
N LEU A 168 3.11 -3.22 -0.78
CA LEU A 168 2.29 -2.59 0.26
C LEU A 168 1.41 -1.48 -0.30
N TYR A 169 1.97 -0.60 -1.13
CA TYR A 169 1.20 0.46 -1.78
C TYR A 169 0.07 -0.09 -2.66
N GLN A 170 0.32 -1.16 -3.44
CA GLN A 170 -0.70 -1.77 -4.28
C GLN A 170 -1.79 -2.45 -3.46
N LEU A 171 -1.43 -3.15 -2.38
CA LEU A 171 -2.41 -3.73 -1.45
C LEU A 171 -3.28 -2.64 -0.81
N ILE A 172 -2.70 -1.54 -0.32
CA ILE A 172 -3.44 -0.41 0.24
C ILE A 172 -4.41 0.18 -0.80
N ARG A 173 -3.95 0.37 -2.05
CA ARG A 173 -4.79 0.88 -3.13
C ARG A 173 -5.92 -0.08 -3.49
N PHE A 174 -5.65 -1.38 -3.50
CA PHE A 174 -6.66 -2.41 -3.70
C PHE A 174 -7.71 -2.39 -2.60
N LEU A 175 -7.29 -2.46 -1.33
CA LEU A 175 -8.19 -2.42 -0.17
C LEU A 175 -9.05 -1.16 -0.18
N LYS A 176 -8.45 0.02 -0.42
CA LYS A 176 -9.20 1.27 -0.54
C LYS A 176 -10.26 1.20 -1.65
N SER A 177 -9.90 0.67 -2.81
CA SER A 177 -10.85 0.51 -3.92
C SER A 177 -11.97 -0.47 -3.59
N ALA A 178 -11.64 -1.60 -2.94
CA ALA A 178 -12.61 -2.62 -2.55
C ALA A 178 -13.56 -2.10 -1.46
N THR A 179 -13.06 -1.32 -0.50
CA THR A 179 -13.87 -0.64 0.51
C THR A 179 -14.87 0.33 -0.14
N LEU A 180 -14.41 1.18 -1.06
CA LEU A 180 -15.30 2.10 -1.77
C LEU A 180 -16.38 1.37 -2.57
N GLN A 181 -16.01 0.29 -3.28
CA GLN A 181 -16.97 -0.53 -4.00
C GLN A 181 -18.02 -1.16 -3.06
N ALA A 182 -17.60 -1.62 -1.88
CA ALA A 182 -18.52 -2.17 -0.88
C ALA A 182 -19.45 -1.10 -0.29
N ILE A 183 -18.96 0.13 -0.10
CA ILE A 183 -19.77 1.28 0.32
C ILE A 183 -20.81 1.61 -0.76
N ASP A 184 -20.40 1.65 -2.03
CA ASP A 184 -21.32 1.91 -3.15
C ASP A 184 -22.41 0.82 -3.23
N GLN A 185 -22.03 -0.45 -3.10
CA GLN A 185 -22.98 -1.57 -3.04
C GLN A 185 -23.97 -1.43 -1.87
N LEU A 186 -23.50 -1.02 -0.69
CA LEU A 186 -24.38 -0.79 0.46
C LEU A 186 -25.32 0.41 0.22
N ALA A 187 -24.82 1.48 -0.40
CA ALA A 187 -25.61 2.67 -0.73
C ALA A 187 -26.70 2.35 -1.77
N ASP A 188 -26.39 1.51 -2.76
CA ASP A 188 -27.34 1.04 -3.77
C ASP A 188 -28.47 0.20 -3.15
N LEU A 189 -28.18 -0.54 -2.08
CA LEU A 189 -29.17 -1.33 -1.34
C LEU A 189 -30.04 -0.46 -0.43
N ASP A 190 -29.42 0.40 0.40
CA ASP A 190 -30.11 1.35 1.26
C ASP A 190 -29.21 2.53 1.65
N GLN A 191 -29.38 3.63 0.91
CA GLN A 191 -28.67 4.89 1.11
C GLN A 191 -28.89 5.50 2.51
N ASN A 192 -29.99 5.17 3.20
CA ASN A 192 -30.34 5.73 4.51
C ASN A 192 -30.32 4.70 5.64
N SER A 193 -29.64 3.56 5.41
CA SER A 193 -29.40 2.55 6.43
C SER A 193 -28.55 3.10 7.59
N VAL A 194 -28.71 2.53 8.78
CA VAL A 194 -27.88 2.91 9.95
C VAL A 194 -26.38 2.74 9.67
N TYR A 195 -26.01 1.75 8.86
CA TYR A 195 -24.62 1.52 8.46
C TYR A 195 -24.07 2.64 7.56
N MET A 196 -24.86 3.11 6.59
CA MET A 196 -24.46 4.25 5.75
C MET A 196 -24.33 5.55 6.55
N LEU A 197 -25.22 5.77 7.52
CA LEU A 197 -25.14 6.92 8.42
C LEU A 197 -23.85 6.90 9.26
N VAL A 198 -23.47 5.73 9.80
CA VAL A 198 -22.20 5.57 10.54
C VAL A 198 -21.00 5.84 9.64
N LEU A 199 -20.94 5.24 8.45
CA LEU A 199 -19.83 5.45 7.51
C LEU A 199 -19.68 6.93 7.10
N ARG A 200 -20.80 7.64 6.91
CA ARG A 200 -20.80 9.08 6.65
C ARG A 200 -20.31 9.88 7.87
N ALA A 201 -20.73 9.50 9.07
CA ALA A 201 -20.29 10.13 10.32
C ALA A 201 -18.79 9.95 10.57
N GLU A 202 -18.26 8.75 10.28
CA GLU A 202 -16.83 8.45 10.32
C GLU A 202 -16.06 9.32 9.31
N SER A 203 -16.53 9.39 8.06
CA SER A 203 -15.93 10.26 7.04
C SER A 203 -15.94 11.73 7.44
N HIS A 204 -17.03 12.25 7.98
CA HIS A 204 -17.07 13.62 8.50
C HIS A 204 -16.14 13.83 9.70
N THR A 205 -15.94 12.80 10.53
CA THR A 205 -14.98 12.86 11.64
C THR A 205 -13.55 12.98 11.13
N GLU A 206 -13.17 12.20 10.11
CA GLU A 206 -11.85 12.27 9.47
C GLU A 206 -11.61 13.62 8.77
N GLU A 207 -12.67 14.24 8.24
CA GLU A 207 -12.63 15.58 7.64
C GLU A 207 -12.68 16.73 8.67
N GLU A 208 -12.66 16.41 9.98
CA GLU A 208 -12.81 17.35 11.10
C GLU A 208 -14.14 18.15 11.09
N LYS A 209 -15.14 17.67 10.33
CA LYS A 209 -16.51 18.21 10.28
C LYS A 209 -17.35 17.66 11.43
N TYR A 210 -16.94 18.04 12.65
CA TYR A 210 -17.54 17.50 13.88
C TYR A 210 -19.04 17.79 14.04
N PRO A 211 -19.60 18.97 13.68
CA PRO A 211 -21.04 19.19 13.76
C PRO A 211 -21.86 18.20 12.91
N GLU A 212 -21.41 17.95 11.68
CA GLU A 212 -22.02 17.02 10.74
C GLU A 212 -21.91 15.58 11.24
N ALA A 213 -20.71 15.16 11.68
CA ALA A 213 -20.50 13.83 12.27
C ALA A 213 -21.41 13.57 13.49
N ILE A 214 -21.52 14.54 14.41
CA ILE A 214 -22.40 14.42 15.58
C ILE A 214 -23.88 14.30 15.17
N ALA A 215 -24.31 15.07 14.17
CA ALA A 215 -25.69 15.00 13.69
C ALA A 215 -26.03 13.62 13.09
N GLU A 216 -25.09 13.05 12.33
CA GLU A 216 -25.21 11.71 11.74
C GLU A 216 -25.24 10.61 12.81
N TYR A 217 -24.29 10.62 13.75
CA TYR A 217 -24.27 9.65 14.86
C TYR A 217 -25.55 9.73 15.72
N LYS A 218 -26.11 10.93 15.92
CA LYS A 218 -27.40 11.07 16.61
C LYS A 218 -28.56 10.45 15.82
N GLN A 219 -28.55 10.55 14.49
CA GLN A 219 -29.54 9.87 13.66
C GLN A 219 -29.39 8.34 13.74
N VAL A 220 -28.16 7.83 13.83
CA VAL A 220 -27.90 6.40 14.08
C VAL A 220 -28.58 5.97 15.38
N LEU A 221 -28.29 6.65 16.49
CA LEU A 221 -28.87 6.31 17.80
C LEU A 221 -30.39 6.53 17.88
N ALA A 222 -30.96 7.40 17.04
CA ALA A 222 -32.41 7.56 16.95
C ALA A 222 -33.09 6.37 16.27
N LYS A 223 -32.39 5.67 15.36
CA LYS A 223 -32.87 4.46 14.67
C LYS A 223 -32.52 3.18 15.41
N ASP A 224 -31.31 3.12 15.96
CA ASP A 224 -30.79 2.01 16.76
C ASP A 224 -30.05 2.56 17.99
N PRO A 225 -30.74 2.68 19.14
CA PRO A 225 -30.17 3.24 20.37
C PRO A 225 -28.99 2.46 20.94
N ASN A 226 -28.76 1.21 20.52
CA ASN A 226 -27.68 0.35 21.04
C ASN A 226 -26.63 0.06 19.95
N PHE A 227 -26.57 0.88 18.90
CA PHE A 227 -25.59 0.68 17.83
C PHE A 227 -24.16 0.80 18.41
N THR A 228 -23.44 -0.32 18.36
CA THR A 228 -22.16 -0.48 19.05
C THR A 228 -21.12 0.54 18.59
N GLY A 229 -20.41 1.13 19.56
CA GLY A 229 -19.29 2.04 19.30
C GLY A 229 -19.68 3.49 19.01
N VAL A 230 -20.95 3.79 18.71
CA VAL A 230 -21.39 5.17 18.42
C VAL A 230 -21.35 6.06 19.65
N HIS A 231 -21.67 5.55 20.83
CA HIS A 231 -21.52 6.29 22.08
C HIS A 231 -20.06 6.71 22.34
N PHE A 232 -19.09 5.84 22.03
CA PHE A 232 -17.67 6.20 22.14
C PHE A 232 -17.29 7.28 21.13
N ALA A 233 -17.70 7.13 19.86
CA ALA A 233 -17.43 8.12 18.81
C ALA A 233 -17.99 9.51 19.15
N LEU A 234 -19.25 9.58 19.62
CA LEU A 234 -19.84 10.82 20.11
C LEU A 234 -19.08 11.38 21.32
N GLY A 235 -18.72 10.51 22.28
CA GLY A 235 -17.95 10.89 23.46
C GLY A 235 -16.61 11.54 23.11
N GLU A 236 -15.86 10.95 22.16
CA GLU A 236 -14.59 11.49 21.66
C GLU A 236 -14.78 12.82 20.92
N LEU A 237 -15.80 12.93 20.07
CA LEU A 237 -16.13 14.18 19.35
C LEU A 237 -16.49 15.32 20.32
N TYR A 238 -17.34 15.05 21.31
CA TYR A 238 -17.70 16.03 22.32
C TYR A 238 -16.50 16.45 23.18
N TYR A 239 -15.64 15.49 23.54
CA TYR A 239 -14.41 15.78 24.27
C TYR A 239 -13.49 16.71 23.46
N ASN A 240 -13.31 16.46 22.17
CA ASN A 240 -12.50 17.29 21.27
C ASN A 240 -13.09 18.71 21.10
N LYS A 241 -14.42 18.84 21.18
CA LYS A 241 -15.11 20.13 21.20
C LYS A 241 -15.16 20.81 22.58
N VAL A 242 -14.54 20.22 23.60
CA VAL A 242 -14.55 20.72 24.99
C VAL A 242 -15.96 20.74 25.60
N ASP A 243 -16.90 20.00 25.00
CA ASP A 243 -18.25 19.80 25.53
C ASP A 243 -18.24 18.62 26.51
N TYR A 244 -17.60 18.83 27.66
CA TYR A 244 -17.37 17.77 28.64
C TYR A 244 -18.66 17.19 29.24
N ALA A 245 -19.74 17.96 29.27
CA ALA A 245 -21.02 17.49 29.79
C ALA A 245 -21.61 16.40 28.90
N ASN A 246 -21.68 16.64 27.58
CA ASN A 246 -22.14 15.62 26.63
C ASN A 246 -21.10 14.50 26.49
N ALA A 247 -19.81 14.81 26.51
CA ALA A 247 -18.76 13.80 26.46
C ALA A 247 -18.86 12.81 27.63
N GLU A 248 -18.99 13.28 28.87
CA GLU A 248 -19.12 12.41 30.05
C GLU A 248 -20.34 11.49 29.92
N LYS A 249 -21.48 12.02 29.48
CA LYS A 249 -22.70 11.23 29.28
C LYS A 249 -22.47 10.09 28.28
N GLU A 250 -21.99 10.41 27.09
CA GLU A 250 -21.82 9.42 26.01
C GLU A 250 -20.70 8.42 26.34
N LEU A 251 -19.59 8.86 26.97
CA LEU A 251 -18.52 7.96 27.42
C LEU A 251 -18.99 6.99 28.50
N ARG A 252 -19.88 7.41 29.41
CA ARG A 252 -20.48 6.49 30.40
C ARG A 252 -21.36 5.44 29.74
N LEU A 253 -22.08 5.78 28.67
CA LEU A 253 -22.86 4.81 27.87
C LEU A 253 -21.93 3.85 27.13
N ALA A 254 -20.86 4.36 26.51
CA ALA A 254 -19.85 3.51 25.86
C ALA A 254 -19.22 2.49 26.82
N LEU A 255 -18.99 2.86 28.08
CA LEU A 255 -18.46 1.96 29.11
C LEU A 255 -19.49 0.97 29.67
N GLN A 256 -20.78 1.11 29.33
CA GLN A 256 -21.77 0.05 29.56
C GLN A 256 -21.65 -1.06 28.50
N GLU A 257 -21.26 -0.71 27.26
CA GLU A 257 -20.99 -1.68 26.19
C GLU A 257 -19.66 -2.41 26.41
N ASP A 258 -18.58 -1.66 26.62
CA ASP A 258 -17.25 -2.19 26.92
C ASP A 258 -16.65 -1.48 28.15
N PRO A 259 -16.80 -2.07 29.35
CA PRO A 259 -16.24 -1.52 30.58
C PRO A 259 -14.71 -1.37 30.57
N ASN A 260 -14.01 -2.14 29.73
CA ASN A 260 -12.55 -2.16 29.65
C ASN A 260 -12.00 -1.33 28.49
N HIS A 261 -12.85 -0.59 27.76
CA HIS A 261 -12.43 0.22 26.63
C HIS A 261 -11.36 1.25 27.06
N PRO A 262 -10.11 1.17 26.57
CA PRO A 262 -9.00 1.98 27.12
C PRO A 262 -9.19 3.48 26.89
N LYS A 263 -9.54 3.90 25.65
CA LYS A 263 -9.73 5.33 25.34
C LYS A 263 -10.94 5.94 26.05
N ALA A 264 -12.07 5.22 26.12
CA ALA A 264 -13.27 5.70 26.80
C ALA A 264 -13.02 5.94 28.30
N ASN A 265 -12.36 4.99 28.99
CA ASN A 265 -11.94 5.15 30.38
C ASN A 265 -10.96 6.33 30.55
N TYR A 266 -10.02 6.50 29.61
CA TYR A 266 -9.08 7.63 29.61
C TYR A 266 -9.79 8.99 29.49
N TYR A 267 -10.64 9.18 28.46
CA TYR A 267 -11.33 10.45 28.26
C TYR A 267 -12.26 10.78 29.43
N LEU A 268 -12.99 9.77 29.94
CA LEU A 268 -13.84 9.98 31.10
C LEU A 268 -13.03 10.36 32.33
N ALA A 269 -11.90 9.69 32.59
CA ALA A 269 -11.03 10.04 33.70
C ALA A 269 -10.47 11.47 33.59
N ASP A 270 -10.04 11.90 32.40
CA ASP A 270 -9.54 13.26 32.20
C ASP A 270 -10.62 14.32 32.44
N ILE A 271 -11.87 14.06 31.99
CA ILE A 271 -13.03 14.91 32.31
C ILE A 271 -13.27 14.98 33.82
N LEU A 272 -13.26 13.82 34.50
CA LEU A 272 -13.45 13.74 35.95
C LEU A 272 -12.35 14.49 36.71
N ILE A 273 -11.09 14.41 36.26
CA ILE A 273 -9.96 15.16 36.83
C ILE A 273 -10.19 16.67 36.67
N LYS A 274 -10.61 17.14 35.49
CA LYS A 274 -10.95 18.55 35.25
C LYS A 274 -12.11 19.03 36.13
N ALA A 275 -13.03 18.13 36.47
CA ALA A 275 -14.10 18.37 37.43
C ALA A 275 -13.70 18.18 38.91
N ALA A 276 -12.40 17.99 39.21
CA ALA A 276 -11.86 17.71 40.54
C ALA A 276 -12.41 16.43 41.21
N LYS A 277 -12.99 15.50 40.44
CA LYS A 277 -13.50 14.20 40.90
C LYS A 277 -12.43 13.11 40.83
N ILE A 278 -11.29 13.34 41.48
CA ILE A 278 -10.10 12.47 41.38
C ILE A 278 -10.39 11.03 41.80
N LYS A 279 -11.17 10.84 42.88
CA LYS A 279 -11.53 9.51 43.40
C LYS A 279 -12.31 8.65 42.40
N GLU A 280 -13.11 9.26 41.52
CA GLU A 280 -13.82 8.55 40.46
C GLU A 280 -12.91 8.29 39.25
N ALA A 281 -11.95 9.17 38.98
CA ALA A 281 -11.06 9.07 37.82
C ALA A 281 -10.01 7.97 37.96
N MET A 282 -9.44 7.78 39.15
CA MET A 282 -8.36 6.83 39.40
C MET A 282 -8.69 5.38 39.03
N PRO A 283 -9.80 4.77 39.47
CA PRO A 283 -10.12 3.39 39.09
C PRO A 283 -10.31 3.24 37.57
N ARG A 284 -10.74 4.30 36.87
CA ARG A 284 -10.82 4.30 35.41
C ARG A 284 -9.43 4.27 34.78
N LEU A 285 -8.50 5.09 35.27
CA LEU A 285 -7.12 5.10 34.79
C LEU A 285 -6.36 3.79 35.10
N GLU A 286 -6.67 3.13 36.22
CA GLU A 286 -6.17 1.79 36.52
C GLU A 286 -6.56 0.77 35.45
N ILE A 287 -7.81 0.82 34.96
CA ILE A 287 -8.26 0.01 33.82
C ILE A 287 -7.47 0.36 32.56
N VAL A 288 -7.22 1.66 32.29
CA VAL A 288 -6.44 2.09 31.12
C VAL A 288 -5.04 1.48 31.11
N VAL A 289 -4.30 1.57 32.22
CA VAL A 289 -2.92 1.06 32.29
C VAL A 289 -2.84 -0.47 32.33
N ALA A 290 -3.90 -1.14 32.80
CA ALA A 290 -3.99 -2.61 32.77
C ALA A 290 -4.33 -3.14 31.37
N SER A 291 -5.28 -2.49 30.69
CA SER A 291 -5.77 -2.90 29.35
C SER A 291 -4.82 -2.49 28.22
N ASN A 292 -4.06 -1.40 28.39
CA ASN A 292 -3.11 -0.94 27.39
C ASN A 292 -1.78 -0.49 28.03
N PRO A 293 -0.85 -1.44 28.29
CA PRO A 293 0.44 -1.16 28.94
C PRO A 293 1.40 -0.26 28.12
N THR A 294 1.09 0.02 26.85
CA THR A 294 1.88 0.93 26.00
C THR A 294 1.24 2.31 25.86
N TYR A 295 0.15 2.58 26.60
CA TYR A 295 -0.52 3.87 26.58
C TYR A 295 0.04 4.84 27.62
N MET A 296 1.10 5.56 27.25
CA MET A 296 1.82 6.50 28.13
C MET A 296 0.89 7.49 28.85
N LYS A 297 -0.08 8.07 28.13
CA LYS A 297 -1.00 9.09 28.69
C LYS A 297 -1.82 8.57 29.88
N GLY A 298 -2.13 7.26 29.92
CA GLY A 298 -2.82 6.62 31.05
C GLY A 298 -1.96 6.64 32.31
N TYR A 299 -0.69 6.21 32.21
CA TYR A 299 0.27 6.27 33.31
C TYR A 299 0.49 7.71 33.79
N PHE A 300 0.65 8.66 32.85
CA PHE A 300 0.87 10.06 33.17
C PHE A 300 -0.27 10.68 33.99
N LEU A 301 -1.53 10.46 33.58
CA LEU A 301 -2.68 10.99 34.33
C LEU A 301 -2.84 10.29 35.68
N LEU A 302 -2.65 8.97 35.76
CA LEU A 302 -2.76 8.24 37.03
C LEU A 302 -1.68 8.68 38.02
N ALA A 303 -0.45 8.90 37.54
CA ALA A 303 0.65 9.43 38.33
C ALA A 303 0.32 10.83 38.87
N LYS A 304 -0.29 11.69 38.05
CA LYS A 304 -0.74 13.01 38.49
C LYS A 304 -1.81 12.90 39.58
N CYS A 305 -2.77 11.99 39.45
CA CYS A 305 -3.75 11.74 40.51
C CYS A 305 -3.09 11.32 41.84
N TYR A 306 -2.15 10.37 41.81
CA TYR A 306 -1.40 9.98 43.01
C TYR A 306 -0.56 11.13 43.59
N ALA A 307 0.04 11.96 42.74
CA ALA A 307 0.78 13.13 43.19
C ALA A 307 -0.12 14.14 43.91
N ASP A 308 -1.35 14.36 43.40
CA ASP A 308 -2.35 15.24 43.99
C ASP A 308 -2.89 14.69 45.31
N GLU A 309 -2.96 13.37 45.48
CA GLU A 309 -3.29 12.71 46.76
C GLU A 309 -2.10 12.65 47.76
N GLY A 310 -0.91 13.11 47.35
CA GLY A 310 0.29 13.09 48.19
C GLY A 310 1.02 11.74 48.22
N ARG A 311 0.60 10.76 47.42
CA ARG A 311 1.27 9.46 47.24
C ARG A 311 2.45 9.59 46.29
N LEU A 312 3.45 10.37 46.70
CA LEU A 312 4.57 10.79 45.85
C LEU A 312 5.41 9.62 45.31
N GLU A 313 5.68 8.61 46.13
CA GLU A 313 6.44 7.43 45.72
C GLU A 313 5.73 6.61 44.64
N ASP A 314 4.41 6.47 44.75
CA ASP A 314 3.60 5.76 43.75
C ASP A 314 3.48 6.57 42.46
N ALA A 315 3.35 7.90 42.57
CA ALA A 315 3.38 8.79 41.43
C ALA A 315 4.70 8.69 40.66
N VAL A 316 5.85 8.66 41.35
CA VAL A 316 7.17 8.48 40.70
C VAL A 316 7.22 7.17 39.91
N LYS A 317 6.82 6.03 40.51
CA LYS A 317 6.83 4.74 39.81
C LYS A 317 6.02 4.77 38.51
N LEU A 318 4.86 5.43 38.53
CA LEU A 318 4.01 5.54 37.34
C LEU A 318 4.57 6.53 36.31
N PHE A 319 5.15 7.64 36.74
CA PHE A 319 5.84 8.54 35.82
C PHE A 319 7.09 7.89 35.21
N GLU A 320 7.84 7.06 35.95
CA GLU A 320 8.94 6.26 35.41
C GLU A 320 8.45 5.26 34.37
N LYS A 321 7.27 4.64 34.60
CA LYS A 321 6.62 3.80 33.59
C LYS A 321 6.22 4.60 32.35
N ALA A 322 5.66 5.80 32.52
CA ALA A 322 5.36 6.69 31.41
C ALA A 322 6.63 7.03 30.60
N ALA A 323 7.75 7.32 31.27
CA ALA A 323 9.04 7.61 30.63
C ALA A 323 9.66 6.38 29.95
N GLN A 324 9.41 5.17 30.44
CA GLN A 324 9.80 3.92 29.78
C GLN A 324 9.02 3.70 28.47
N VAL A 325 7.73 4.05 28.46
CA VAL A 325 6.86 3.90 27.27
C VAL A 325 7.17 4.96 26.22
N ASP A 326 7.29 6.23 26.62
CA ASP A 326 7.72 7.32 25.73
C ASP A 326 8.85 8.14 26.38
N PRO A 327 10.12 7.81 26.08
CA PRO A 327 11.27 8.54 26.60
C PRO A 327 11.46 9.95 26.02
N ASN A 328 10.65 10.36 25.04
CA ASN A 328 10.77 11.67 24.40
C ASN A 328 9.68 12.65 24.85
N ASP A 329 8.75 12.25 25.72
CA ASP A 329 7.76 13.17 26.27
C ASP A 329 8.38 14.04 27.36
N LYS A 330 8.64 15.30 27.02
CA LYS A 330 9.22 16.29 27.93
C LYS A 330 8.38 16.50 29.20
N ASN A 331 7.05 16.41 29.11
CA ASN A 331 6.18 16.70 30.25
C ASN A 331 6.33 15.61 31.32
N VAL A 332 6.54 14.35 30.93
CA VAL A 332 6.83 13.26 31.85
C VAL A 332 8.09 13.56 32.67
N HIS A 333 9.19 13.93 32.01
CA HIS A 333 10.45 14.27 32.68
C HIS A 333 10.34 15.50 33.59
N TYR A 334 9.55 16.50 33.18
CA TYR A 334 9.27 17.65 34.04
C TYR A 334 8.52 17.24 35.31
N GLN A 335 7.50 16.39 35.20
CA GLN A 335 6.76 15.88 36.35
C GLN A 335 7.64 15.01 37.26
N LEU A 336 8.49 14.13 36.70
CA LEU A 336 9.47 13.35 37.48
C LEU A 336 10.41 14.25 38.27
N ALA A 337 10.95 15.30 37.64
CA ALA A 337 11.83 16.25 38.32
C ALA A 337 11.12 16.92 39.52
N GLN A 338 9.85 17.33 39.33
CA GLN A 338 9.05 17.90 40.41
C GLN A 338 8.78 16.88 41.54
N MET A 339 8.46 15.64 41.21
CA MET A 339 8.22 14.60 42.21
C MET A 339 9.49 14.27 43.00
N TYR A 340 10.64 14.13 42.33
CA TYR A 340 11.92 13.90 42.99
C TYR A 340 12.34 15.07 43.88
N GLN A 341 12.04 16.31 43.49
CA GLN A 341 12.27 17.48 44.33
C GLN A 341 11.41 17.42 45.61
N LYS A 342 10.13 17.09 45.49
CA LYS A 342 9.24 16.90 46.66
C LYS A 342 9.70 15.77 47.58
N LEU A 343 10.25 14.69 47.01
CA LEU A 343 10.84 13.55 47.75
C LEU A 343 12.25 13.81 48.29
N LYS A 344 12.79 15.03 48.13
CA LYS A 344 14.15 15.40 48.56
C LYS A 344 15.25 14.52 47.93
N GLN A 345 15.07 14.14 46.65
CA GLN A 345 16.05 13.42 45.83
C GLN A 345 16.63 14.37 44.75
N PRO A 346 17.46 15.36 45.12
CA PRO A 346 17.88 16.44 44.22
C PRO A 346 18.76 15.97 43.06
N ALA A 347 19.52 14.89 43.21
CA ALA A 347 20.35 14.33 42.14
C ALA A 347 19.48 13.85 40.97
N LYS A 348 18.49 12.99 41.25
CA LYS A 348 17.53 12.51 40.25
C LYS A 348 16.67 13.63 39.68
N ALA A 349 16.24 14.58 40.52
CA ALA A 349 15.49 15.74 40.05
C ALA A 349 16.28 16.55 39.01
N LYS A 350 17.60 16.72 39.24
CA LYS A 350 18.49 17.42 38.31
C LYS A 350 18.67 16.66 37.00
N GLU A 351 18.83 15.33 37.06
CA GLU A 351 18.94 14.48 35.86
C GLU A 351 17.69 14.60 34.98
N GLU A 352 16.51 14.43 35.56
CA GLU A 352 15.23 14.53 34.84
C GLU A 352 15.01 15.93 34.26
N LEU A 353 15.39 16.98 35.01
CA LEU A 353 15.29 18.36 34.53
C LEU A 353 16.24 18.62 33.34
N GLN A 354 17.43 18.02 33.32
CA GLN A 354 18.34 18.12 32.18
C GLN A 354 17.75 17.43 30.93
N ILE A 355 17.11 16.27 31.09
CA ILE A 355 16.41 15.60 30.00
C ILE A 355 15.28 16.47 29.46
N PHE A 356 14.43 17.01 30.35
CA PHE A 356 13.37 17.96 29.98
C PHE A 356 13.91 19.14 29.18
N GLN A 357 14.98 19.80 29.65
CA GLN A 357 15.58 20.95 28.97
C GLN A 357 16.08 20.60 27.58
N LYS A 358 16.73 19.44 27.43
CA LYS A 358 17.20 18.94 26.13
C LYS A 358 16.03 18.70 25.17
N LEU A 359 14.99 17.98 25.60
CA LEU A 359 13.81 17.70 24.78
C LEU A 359 13.06 18.98 24.40
N TYR A 360 12.90 19.90 25.36
CA TYR A 360 12.27 21.20 25.12
C TYR A 360 13.05 22.05 24.09
N ALA A 361 14.39 22.04 24.16
CA ALA A 361 15.24 22.73 23.19
C ALA A 361 15.10 22.11 21.78
N GLN A 362 15.14 20.78 21.68
CA GLN A 362 14.97 20.06 20.41
C GLN A 362 13.62 20.33 19.75
N GLU A 363 12.54 20.35 20.53
CA GLU A 363 11.21 20.66 20.00
C GLU A 363 11.11 22.11 19.51
N ARG A 364 11.67 23.07 20.25
CA ARG A 364 11.73 24.47 19.81
C ARG A 364 12.52 24.62 18.50
N GLU A 365 13.66 23.95 18.39
CA GLU A 365 14.47 23.97 17.17
C GLU A 365 13.72 23.36 15.98
N LYS A 366 13.06 22.21 16.17
CA LYS A 366 12.23 21.58 15.13
C LYS A 366 11.08 22.51 14.69
N LYS A 367 10.43 23.18 15.65
CA LYS A 367 9.36 24.15 15.35
C LYS A 367 9.89 25.35 14.58
N ALA A 368 11.04 25.90 14.96
CA ALA A 368 11.70 27.00 14.25
C ALA A 368 12.04 26.61 12.81
N LYS A 369 12.68 25.45 12.60
CA LYS A 369 12.99 24.92 11.26
C LYS A 369 11.74 24.71 10.40
N ARG A 370 10.64 24.22 11.00
CA ARG A 370 9.37 24.05 10.28
C ARG A 370 8.79 25.39 9.84
N LEU A 371 8.85 26.42 10.69
CA LEU A 371 8.39 27.78 10.37
C LEU A 371 9.26 28.45 9.30
N GLU A 372 10.59 28.31 9.38
CA GLU A 372 11.51 28.79 8.34
C GLU A 372 11.26 28.10 6.99
N GLY A 373 11.03 26.78 6.98
CA GLY A 373 10.67 26.03 5.78
C GLY A 373 9.33 26.48 5.19
N PHE A 374 8.35 26.78 6.04
CA PHE A 374 7.06 27.33 5.60
C PHE A 374 7.21 28.73 5.00
N HIS A 375 8.01 29.61 5.61
CA HIS A 375 8.29 30.94 5.07
C HIS A 375 8.97 30.89 3.70
N LYS A 376 9.99 30.04 3.52
CA LYS A 376 10.65 29.85 2.22
C LYS A 376 9.71 29.32 1.14
N LEU A 377 8.78 28.44 1.50
CA LEU A 377 7.75 27.95 0.56
C LEU A 377 6.77 29.05 0.17
N THR A 378 6.37 29.91 1.11
CA THR A 378 5.47 31.04 0.81
C THR A 378 6.16 32.16 0.02
N GLU A 379 7.44 32.43 0.25
CA GLU A 379 8.24 33.42 -0.51
C GLU A 379 8.48 32.96 -1.96
N GLY A 380 8.78 31.67 -2.17
CA GLY A 380 8.90 31.11 -3.52
C GLY A 380 7.59 31.17 -4.33
N MET A 381 6.44 31.05 -3.66
CA MET A 381 5.11 31.20 -4.29
C MET A 381 4.75 32.67 -4.59
N THR A 382 5.30 33.63 -3.86
CA THR A 382 5.11 35.07 -4.16
C THR A 382 5.98 35.53 -5.33
N ASP A 383 7.18 34.97 -5.47
CA ASP A 383 8.09 35.29 -6.59
C ASP A 383 7.59 34.71 -7.94
N GLU A 384 6.98 33.52 -7.93
CA GLU A 384 6.33 32.96 -9.13
C GLU A 384 5.13 33.82 -9.60
N LYS A 385 4.36 34.42 -8.69
CA LYS A 385 3.24 35.30 -9.06
C LYS A 385 3.68 36.66 -9.59
N GLN A 386 4.85 37.18 -9.22
CA GLN A 386 5.37 38.46 -9.74
C GLN A 386 6.02 38.32 -11.12
N SER A 387 6.49 37.13 -11.50
CA SER A 387 7.03 36.87 -12.85
C SER A 387 5.96 36.63 -13.94
N ALA A 388 4.68 36.50 -13.56
CA ALA A 388 3.55 36.25 -14.46
C ALA A 388 2.71 37.49 -14.81
N SER A 389 3.31 38.70 -14.79
CA SER A 389 2.64 39.90 -15.35
C SER A 389 2.85 39.96 -16.87
N PRO A 390 1.79 40.03 -17.70
CA PRO A 390 1.94 40.16 -19.14
C PRO A 390 2.44 41.56 -19.47
N LYS A 391 3.57 41.65 -20.17
CA LYS A 391 4.00 42.88 -20.85
C LYS A 391 2.91 43.24 -21.87
N GLN A 392 2.19 44.32 -21.61
CA GLN A 392 1.35 45.00 -22.60
C GLN A 392 2.22 45.79 -23.56
#